data_AF-A0A2V7G4Q3-F1
#
_entry.id   AF-A0A2V7G4Q3-F1
#
_cell.length_a   1.000
_cell.length_b   1.000
_cell.length_c   1.000
_cell.angle_alpha   90.00
_cell.angle_beta   90.00
_cell.angle_gamma   90.00
#
_symmetry.space_group_name_H-M   'P 1'
#
loop_
_entity.id
_entity.type
_entity.pdbx_description
1 polymer ?
#
loop_
_entity_poly.entity_id
_entity_poly.type
_entity_poly.pdbx_seq_one_letter_code
_entity_poly.pdbx_strand_id
1 'polypeptide(L)'
;MTSKARQELVGIGALVVGLFLGLTLLRLPITGSWGERIGSLLWRVFGAGSVLLPVLGIGWALAAFERLGTLSAGRAAALGGGLVVLLPYGIGTVTGAGFGPDYRTWGPTAKLVGVLPAALAHGVHQAVGTAGGV
;
A
#
# COMPACT_ATOMS: atom_id res chain seq x y z
N MET A 1 -29.55 -8.04 9.83
CA MET A 1 -28.84 -6.76 9.53
C MET A 1 -29.15 -6.36 8.10
N THR A 2 -29.42 -5.07 7.84
CA THR A 2 -29.67 -4.57 6.48
C THR A 2 -28.36 -4.47 5.69
N SER A 3 -28.44 -4.51 4.35
CA SER A 3 -27.25 -4.42 3.48
C SER A 3 -26.45 -3.13 3.70
N LYS A 4 -27.17 -2.03 3.91
CA LYS A 4 -26.61 -0.71 4.19
C LYS A 4 -25.82 -0.66 5.50
N ALA A 5 -26.39 -1.15 6.60
CA ALA A 5 -25.72 -1.15 7.89
C ALA A 5 -24.41 -1.95 7.89
N ARG A 6 -24.36 -3.07 7.15
CA ARG A 6 -23.12 -3.85 6.97
C ARG A 6 -22.07 -3.05 6.20
N GLN A 7 -22.49 -2.32 5.16
CA GLN A 7 -21.57 -1.52 4.35
C GLN A 7 -20.99 -0.36 5.15
N GLU A 8 -21.81 0.36 5.91
CA GLU A 8 -21.36 1.44 6.79
C GLU A 8 -20.39 0.92 7.87
N LEU A 9 -20.65 -0.26 8.44
CA LEU A 9 -19.73 -0.90 9.39
C LEU A 9 -18.36 -1.18 8.76
N VAL A 10 -18.34 -1.71 7.53
CA VAL A 10 -17.08 -1.91 6.77
C VAL A 10 -16.39 -0.57 6.53
N GLY A 11 -17.14 0.48 6.22
CA GLY A 11 -16.61 1.84 6.05
C GLY A 11 -15.94 2.38 7.31
N ILE A 12 -16.58 2.22 8.47
CA ILE A 12 -16.01 2.60 9.77
C ILE A 12 -14.74 1.79 10.04
N GLY A 13 -14.78 0.48 9.84
CA GLY A 13 -13.60 -0.37 10.00
C GLY A 13 -12.43 0.07 9.11
N ALA A 14 -12.70 0.34 7.83
CA ALA A 14 -11.71 0.83 6.88
C ALA A 14 -11.13 2.19 7.30
N LEU A 15 -11.96 3.10 7.82
CA LEU A 15 -11.52 4.40 8.31
C LEU A 15 -10.61 4.28 9.54
N VAL A 16 -11.03 3.47 10.51
CA VAL A 16 -10.25 3.24 11.75
C VAL A 16 -8.90 2.61 11.42
N VAL A 17 -8.89 1.59 10.56
CA VAL A 17 -7.66 0.95 10.09
C VAL A 17 -6.79 1.96 9.32
N GLY A 18 -7.37 2.70 8.37
CA GLY A 18 -6.63 3.70 7.59
C GLY A 18 -5.99 4.78 8.47
N LEU A 19 -6.74 5.32 9.43
CA LEU A 19 -6.23 6.31 10.38
C LEU A 19 -5.12 5.72 11.25
N PHE A 20 -5.33 4.53 11.81
CA PHE A 20 -4.31 3.83 12.59
C PHE A 20 -3.03 3.66 11.77
N LEU A 21 -3.15 3.13 10.56
CA LEU A 21 -2.01 2.95 9.65
C LEU A 21 -1.30 4.29 9.37
N GLY A 22 -2.04 5.37 9.17
CA GLY A 22 -1.49 6.72 9.00
C GLY A 22 -0.66 7.16 10.20
N LEU A 23 -1.20 7.01 11.40
CA LEU A 23 -0.50 7.35 12.64
C LEU A 23 0.76 6.49 12.84
N THR A 24 0.69 5.18 12.52
CA THR A 24 1.84 4.28 12.62
C THR A 24 2.95 4.62 11.62
N LEU A 25 2.60 5.04 10.41
CA LEU A 25 3.57 5.40 9.37
C LEU A 25 4.24 6.74 9.65
N LEU A 26 3.52 7.69 10.27
CA LEU A 26 4.09 8.95 10.75
C LEU A 26 4.97 8.78 11.99
N ARG A 27 5.10 7.56 12.53
CA ARG A 27 5.89 7.23 13.74
C ARG A 27 5.55 8.15 14.91
N LEU A 28 4.28 8.50 15.05
CA LEU A 28 3.83 9.30 16.18
C LEU A 28 3.89 8.42 17.45
N PRO A 29 4.36 8.94 18.60
CA PRO A 29 4.47 8.17 19.84
C PRO A 29 3.12 7.67 20.40
N ILE A 30 2.02 8.02 19.72
CA ILE A 30 0.64 7.67 20.06
C ILE A 30 0.37 6.17 19.87
N THR A 31 0.99 5.51 18.88
CA THR A 31 0.69 4.11 18.53
C THR A 31 1.52 3.06 19.29
N GLY A 32 2.42 3.51 20.17
CA GLY A 32 3.31 2.64 20.96
C GLY A 32 4.25 1.75 20.11
N SER A 33 4.82 0.73 20.76
CA SER A 33 5.79 -0.20 20.14
C SER A 33 5.20 -1.05 19.01
N TRP A 34 3.89 -1.30 19.06
CA TRP A 34 3.17 -2.00 17.99
C TRP A 34 3.12 -1.18 16.71
N GLY A 35 2.83 0.12 16.81
CA GLY A 35 2.79 1.00 15.65
C GLY A 35 4.15 1.13 14.97
N GLU A 36 5.24 1.19 15.74
CA GLU A 36 6.59 1.22 15.17
C GLU A 36 6.91 -0.06 14.38
N ARG A 37 6.58 -1.24 14.93
CA ARG A 37 6.78 -2.53 14.25
C ARG A 37 5.95 -2.62 12.97
N ILE A 38 4.67 -2.25 13.04
CA ILE A 38 3.75 -2.28 11.89
C ILE A 38 4.20 -1.29 10.82
N GLY A 39 4.50 -0.04 11.19
CA GLY A 39 4.97 0.98 10.26
C GLY A 39 6.29 0.59 9.59
N SER A 40 7.24 0.04 10.35
CA SER A 40 8.51 -0.47 9.81
C SER A 40 8.30 -1.65 8.86
N LEU A 41 7.40 -2.58 9.20
CA LEU A 41 7.05 -3.71 8.33
C LEU A 41 6.39 -3.23 7.04
N LEU A 42 5.43 -2.32 7.11
CA LEU A 42 4.73 -1.80 5.94
C LEU A 42 5.68 -1.05 5.02
N TRP A 43 6.54 -0.21 5.57
CA TRP A 43 7.57 0.48 4.80
C TRP A 43 8.55 -0.51 4.13
N ARG A 44 8.98 -1.54 4.86
CA ARG A 44 9.87 -2.57 4.31
C ARG A 44 9.20 -3.39 3.20
N VAL A 45 7.94 -3.76 3.36
CA VAL A 45 7.22 -4.62 2.42
C VAL A 45 6.75 -3.86 1.19
N PHE A 46 6.10 -2.70 1.38
CA PHE A 46 5.44 -1.95 0.31
C PHE A 46 6.17 -0.68 -0.11
N GLY A 47 7.24 -0.28 0.60
CA GLY A 47 7.99 0.94 0.30
C GLY A 47 7.09 2.17 0.36
N ALA A 48 7.24 3.06 -0.61
CA ALA A 48 6.42 4.26 -0.79
C ALA A 48 4.92 3.95 -0.96
N GLY A 49 4.58 2.74 -1.43
CA GLY A 49 3.19 2.28 -1.52
C GLY A 49 2.46 2.27 -0.18
N SER A 50 3.18 2.14 0.94
CA SER A 50 2.57 2.16 2.27
C SER A 50 1.87 3.49 2.57
N VAL A 51 2.33 4.61 1.99
CA VAL A 51 1.74 5.95 2.17
C VAL A 51 0.32 6.02 1.60
N LEU A 52 -0.04 5.11 0.69
CA LEU A 52 -1.38 5.03 0.12
C LEU A 52 -2.35 4.22 0.99
N LEU A 53 -1.89 3.44 1.97
CA LEU A 53 -2.77 2.64 2.84
C LEU A 53 -3.73 3.48 3.70
N PRO A 54 -3.32 4.62 4.30
CA PRO A 54 -4.23 5.51 4.99
C PRO A 54 -5.26 6.13 4.04
N VAL A 55 -4.80 6.53 2.84
CA VAL A 55 -5.66 7.10 1.79
C VAL A 55 -6.69 6.08 1.30
N LEU A 56 -6.28 4.82 1.13
CA LEU A 56 -7.17 3.69 0.83
C LEU A 56 -8.26 3.56 1.90
N GLY A 57 -7.91 3.58 3.19
CA GLY A 57 -8.89 3.47 4.27
C GLY A 57 -9.93 4.59 4.22
N ILE A 58 -9.49 5.83 3.96
CA ILE A 58 -10.37 6.98 3.78
C ILE A 58 -11.25 6.81 2.54
N GLY A 59 -10.67 6.48 1.38
CA GLY A 59 -11.39 6.31 0.12
C GLY A 59 -12.42 5.16 0.19
N TRP A 60 -12.06 4.07 0.84
CA TRP A 60 -12.97 2.94 1.06
C TRP A 60 -14.10 3.33 2.00
N ALA A 61 -13.83 4.05 3.09
CA ALA A 61 -14.88 4.56 3.97
C ALA A 61 -15.85 5.48 3.20
N LEU A 62 -15.33 6.43 2.43
CA LEU A 62 -16.15 7.33 1.61
C LEU A 62 -17.02 6.56 0.61
N ALA A 63 -16.47 5.54 -0.05
CA ALA A 63 -17.24 4.66 -0.94
C ALA A 63 -18.33 3.88 -0.21
N ALA A 64 -18.04 3.39 1.00
CA ALA A 64 -18.98 2.65 1.83
C ALA A 64 -20.17 3.52 2.28
N PHE A 65 -19.93 4.81 2.55
CA PHE A 65 -20.97 5.81 2.85
C PHE A 65 -21.61 6.45 1.60
N GLU A 66 -21.40 5.88 0.42
CA GLU A 66 -21.94 6.36 -0.87
C GLU A 66 -21.54 7.82 -1.21
N ARG A 67 -20.40 8.28 -0.67
CA ARG A 67 -19.88 9.65 -0.88
C ARG A 67 -19.06 9.80 -2.16
N LEU A 68 -18.70 8.69 -2.82
CA LEU A 68 -17.92 8.69 -4.07
C LEU A 68 -18.79 8.44 -5.32
N GLY A 69 -20.11 8.65 -5.23
CA GLY A 69 -21.03 8.50 -6.35
C GLY A 69 -21.12 7.06 -6.84
N THR A 70 -20.72 6.80 -8.09
CA THR A 70 -20.82 5.48 -8.74
C THR A 70 -19.75 4.48 -8.29
N LEU A 71 -18.76 4.91 -7.51
CA LEU A 71 -17.67 4.06 -7.06
C LEU A 71 -18.08 3.24 -5.84
N SER A 72 -18.40 1.97 -6.06
CA SER A 72 -18.69 1.03 -4.96
C SER A 72 -17.47 0.82 -4.05
N ALA A 73 -17.72 0.49 -2.79
CA ALA A 73 -16.69 0.16 -1.79
C ALA A 73 -15.66 -0.88 -2.28
N GLY A 74 -16.12 -1.96 -2.92
CA GLY A 74 -15.23 -3.00 -3.46
C GLY A 74 -14.30 -2.49 -4.57
N ARG A 75 -14.82 -1.63 -5.47
CA ARG A 75 -14.01 -1.00 -6.53
C ARG A 75 -13.00 -0.03 -5.96
N ALA A 76 -13.37 0.78 -4.97
CA ALA A 76 -12.44 1.68 -4.28
C ALA A 76 -11.29 0.91 -3.61
N ALA A 77 -11.62 -0.19 -2.93
CA ALA A 77 -10.62 -1.06 -2.29
C ALA A 77 -9.69 -1.71 -3.33
N ALA A 78 -10.23 -2.23 -4.43
CA ALA A 78 -9.43 -2.82 -5.50
C ALA A 78 -8.48 -1.81 -6.16
N LEU A 79 -8.97 -0.60 -6.46
CA LEU A 79 -8.17 0.46 -7.05
C LEU A 79 -7.03 0.89 -6.13
N GLY A 80 -7.33 1.20 -4.87
CA GLY A 80 -6.29 1.63 -3.95
C GLY A 80 -5.32 0.51 -3.61
N GLY A 81 -5.79 -0.74 -3.45
CA GLY A 81 -4.92 -1.90 -3.24
C GLY A 81 -4.00 -2.15 -4.43
N GLY A 82 -4.52 -2.01 -5.65
CA GLY A 82 -3.72 -2.05 -6.88
C GLY A 82 -2.65 -0.95 -6.88
N LEU A 83 -3.01 0.28 -6.56
CA LEU A 83 -2.08 1.42 -6.50
C LEU A 83 -0.98 1.26 -5.45
N VAL A 84 -1.28 0.68 -4.28
CA VAL A 84 -0.29 0.39 -3.22
C VAL A 84 0.85 -0.50 -3.74
N VAL A 85 0.57 -1.39 -4.69
CA VAL A 85 1.59 -2.30 -5.27
C VAL A 85 2.15 -1.76 -6.58
N LEU A 86 1.28 -1.24 -7.44
CA LEU A 86 1.63 -0.84 -8.80
C LEU A 86 2.52 0.41 -8.82
N LEU A 87 2.27 1.37 -7.93
CA LEU A 87 3.09 2.58 -7.84
C LEU A 87 4.56 2.26 -7.52
N PRO A 88 4.88 1.55 -6.42
CA PRO A 88 6.27 1.17 -6.15
C PRO A 88 6.86 0.20 -7.17
N TYR A 89 6.05 -0.70 -7.78
CA TYR A 89 6.49 -1.53 -8.90
C TYR A 89 6.98 -0.67 -10.08
N GLY A 90 6.20 0.35 -10.47
CA GLY A 90 6.56 1.30 -11.52
C GLY A 90 7.84 2.07 -11.20
N ILE A 91 8.04 2.46 -9.94
CA ILE A 91 9.32 3.05 -9.50
C ILE A 91 10.47 2.07 -9.71
N GLY A 92 10.31 0.82 -9.28
CA GLY A 92 11.36 -0.20 -9.39
C GLY A 92 11.76 -0.50 -10.84
N THR A 93 10.78 -0.60 -11.73
CA THR A 93 11.01 -0.88 -13.17
C THR A 93 11.67 0.30 -13.87
N VAL A 94 11.13 1.52 -13.72
CA VAL A 94 11.66 2.73 -14.39
C VAL A 94 13.04 3.12 -13.89
N THR A 95 13.31 2.97 -12.58
CA THR A 95 14.61 3.36 -12.01
C THR A 95 15.70 2.30 -12.20
N GLY A 96 15.34 1.09 -12.64
CA GLY A 96 16.28 -0.03 -12.74
C GLY A 96 16.92 -0.38 -11.40
N ALA A 97 16.23 -0.14 -10.29
CA ALA A 97 16.80 -0.29 -8.95
C ALA A 97 17.33 -1.72 -8.74
N GLY A 98 18.61 -1.83 -8.40
CA GLY A 98 19.23 -3.11 -8.04
C GLY A 98 18.81 -3.55 -6.65
N PHE A 99 18.20 -4.73 -6.55
CA PHE A 99 17.75 -5.31 -5.28
C PHE A 99 18.73 -6.37 -4.80
N GLY A 100 19.57 -6.02 -3.82
CA GLY A 100 20.45 -6.99 -3.16
C GLY A 100 19.69 -7.96 -2.25
N PRO A 101 20.29 -9.08 -1.82
CA PRO A 101 19.62 -10.07 -0.96
C PRO A 101 19.30 -9.54 0.45
N ASP A 102 20.08 -8.57 0.96
CA ASP A 102 19.83 -7.94 2.26
C ASP A 102 19.20 -6.54 2.08
N TYR A 103 17.97 -6.38 2.54
CA TYR A 103 17.26 -5.10 2.55
C TYR A 103 18.02 -3.97 3.28
N ARG A 104 18.84 -4.31 4.28
CA ARG A 104 19.59 -3.29 5.04
C ARG A 104 20.60 -2.55 4.16
N THR A 105 21.20 -3.23 3.19
CA THR A 105 22.20 -2.68 2.27
C THR A 105 21.59 -1.95 1.07
N TRP A 106 20.26 -1.95 0.93
CA TRP A 106 19.59 -1.26 -0.16
C TRP A 106 19.81 0.24 -0.12
N GLY A 107 20.06 0.81 -1.31
CA GLY A 107 20.11 2.26 -1.51
C GLY A 107 18.75 2.92 -1.26
N PRO A 108 18.71 4.26 -1.10
CA PRO A 108 17.48 4.99 -0.79
C PRO A 108 16.34 4.74 -1.78
N THR A 109 16.64 4.75 -3.09
CA THR A 109 15.64 4.51 -4.16
C THR A 109 15.06 3.10 -4.11
N ALA A 110 15.89 2.08 -3.86
CA ALA A 110 15.42 0.70 -3.74
C ALA A 110 14.51 0.52 -2.50
N LYS A 111 14.78 1.24 -1.40
CA LYS A 111 13.91 1.22 -0.20
C LYS A 111 12.53 1.85 -0.44
N LEU A 112 12.39 2.74 -1.43
CA LEU A 112 11.08 3.27 -1.85
C LEU A 112 10.23 2.25 -2.59
N VAL A 113 10.83 1.23 -3.19
CA VAL A 113 10.09 0.15 -3.88
C VAL A 113 9.51 -0.84 -2.87
N GLY A 114 10.24 -1.14 -1.80
CA GLY A 114 9.86 -2.19 -0.86
C GLY A 114 10.08 -3.59 -1.42
N VAL A 115 10.11 -4.58 -0.53
CA VAL A 115 10.49 -5.96 -0.87
C VAL A 115 9.51 -6.62 -1.84
N LEU A 116 8.19 -6.45 -1.63
CA LEU A 116 7.19 -7.15 -2.43
C LEU A 116 7.12 -6.60 -3.87
N PRO A 117 7.03 -5.28 -4.11
CA PRO A 117 7.06 -4.75 -5.47
C PRO A 117 8.41 -5.00 -6.17
N ALA A 118 9.52 -5.02 -5.43
CA ALA A 118 10.84 -5.37 -5.97
C ALA A 118 10.92 -6.82 -6.46
N ALA A 119 10.39 -7.77 -5.67
CA ALA A 119 10.33 -9.17 -6.06
C ALA A 119 9.49 -9.37 -7.32
N LEU A 120 8.36 -8.65 -7.42
CA LEU A 120 7.52 -8.65 -8.63
C LEU A 120 8.28 -8.10 -9.84
N ALA A 121 8.93 -6.94 -9.71
CA ALA A 121 9.73 -6.35 -10.79
C ALA A 121 10.84 -7.30 -11.25
N HIS A 122 11.56 -7.93 -10.32
CA HIS A 122 12.61 -8.89 -10.66
C HIS A 122 12.05 -10.13 -11.38
N GLY A 123 10.95 -10.70 -10.86
CA GLY A 123 10.30 -11.86 -11.48
C GLY A 123 9.78 -11.57 -12.89
N VAL A 124 9.13 -10.43 -13.10
CA VAL A 124 8.64 -10.02 -14.43
C VAL A 124 9.81 -9.80 -15.40
N HIS A 125 10.86 -9.10 -14.97
CA HIS A 125 12.04 -8.88 -15.81
C HIS A 125 12.77 -10.18 -16.16
N GLN A 126 12.82 -11.16 -15.26
CA GLN A 126 13.37 -12.48 -15.58
C GLN A 126 12.51 -13.28 -16.57
N ALA A 127 11.19 -13.19 -16.46
CA ALA A 127 10.27 -13.97 -17.29
C ALA A 127 10.08 -13.40 -18.70
N VAL A 128 10.01 -12.07 -18.83
CA VAL A 128 9.60 -11.38 -20.07
C VAL A 128 10.77 -10.58 -20.70
N GLY A 129 11.90 -10.47 -20.00
CA GLY A 129 13.00 -9.58 -20.38
C GLY A 129 12.73 -8.12 -20.01
N THR A 130 13.78 -7.32 -19.90
CA THR A 130 13.66 -5.90 -19.50
C THR A 130 12.79 -5.09 -20.44
N ALA A 131 12.76 -5.40 -21.74
CA ALA A 131 11.93 -4.70 -22.72
C ALA A 131 10.42 -5.02 -22.64
N GLY A 132 10.03 -6.12 -21.99
CA GLY A 132 8.61 -6.51 -21.81
C GLY A 132 8.05 -6.21 -20.42
N GLY A 133 8.88 -5.72 -19.48
CA GLY A 133 8.49 -5.42 -18.11
C GLY A 133 8.29 -3.93 -17.79
N VAL A 134 8.67 -3.04 -18.71
CA VAL A 134 8.47 -1.56 -18.67
C VAL A 134 7.28 -1.14 -19.53
#